data_AF-A0A7J8CJL1-F1
#
_entry.id   AF-A0A7J8CJL1-F1
#
_cell.length_a   1.000
_cell.length_b   1.000
_cell.length_c   1.000
_cell.angle_alpha   90.00
_cell.angle_beta   90.00
_cell.angle_gamma   90.00
#
_symmetry.space_group_name_H-M   'P 1'
#
loop_
_entity.id
_entity.type
_entity.pdbx_description
1 polymer ?
#
loop_
_entity_poly.entity_id
_entity_poly.type
_entity_poly.pdbx_seq_one_letter_code
_entity_poly.pdbx_strand_id
1 'polypeptide(L)'
;MQDEIETEEIIKDIFQQGKTCFIPRYQFQSNHMDMVKLASPEEIFSLPKTSWNIHQPGEDEVREEALSTGGLDLIFMPGLGFDKQGNRLGRGRGYYDAYLKRCAQQQHTRPYTVALAFKEQICLQVPVDENDMKVDEVLYEDSSAS
;
A
#
# COMPACT_ATOMS: atom_id res chain seq x y z
N MET A 1 8.63 5.48 -2.31
CA MET A 1 9.98 5.89 -1.82
C MET A 1 11.01 5.64 -2.92
N GLN A 2 12.31 5.95 -2.75
CA GLN A 2 13.32 5.73 -3.81
C GLN A 2 13.65 4.24 -4.06
N ASP A 3 13.38 3.39 -3.07
CA ASP A 3 13.63 1.94 -3.06
C ASP A 3 12.36 1.12 -3.35
N GLU A 4 11.34 1.75 -3.91
CA GLU A 4 10.05 1.13 -4.27
C GLU A 4 9.73 1.42 -5.75
N ILE A 5 8.87 0.59 -6.34
CA ILE A 5 8.31 0.85 -7.68
C ILE A 5 7.60 2.21 -7.67
N GLU A 6 7.88 3.04 -8.67
CA GLU A 6 7.18 4.31 -8.86
C GLU A 6 5.71 4.05 -9.25
N THR A 7 4.79 4.75 -8.60
CA THR A 7 3.34 4.53 -8.73
C THR A 7 2.61 5.74 -9.32
N GLU A 8 3.31 6.83 -9.65
CA GLU A 8 2.72 8.05 -10.21
C GLU A 8 1.81 7.78 -11.43
N GLU A 9 2.29 7.00 -12.41
CA GLU A 9 1.50 6.69 -13.62
C GLU A 9 0.27 5.81 -13.31
N ILE A 10 0.37 4.93 -12.31
CA ILE A 10 -0.76 4.12 -11.84
C ILE A 10 -1.81 5.03 -11.20
N ILE A 11 -1.38 6.00 -10.39
CA ILE A 11 -2.28 6.99 -9.78
C ILE A 11 -3.00 7.79 -10.87
N LYS A 12 -2.29 8.29 -11.88
CA LYS A 12 -2.91 9.00 -13.01
C LYS A 12 -3.96 8.15 -13.72
N ASP A 13 -3.65 6.89 -14.02
CA ASP A 13 -4.59 5.96 -14.67
C ASP A 13 -5.83 5.66 -13.80
N ILE A 14 -5.67 5.48 -12.49
CA ILE A 14 -6.78 5.30 -11.54
C ILE A 14 -7.81 6.43 -11.70
N PHE A 15 -7.36 7.68 -11.73
CA PHE A 15 -8.25 8.83 -11.91
C PHE A 15 -8.81 8.94 -13.33
N GLN A 16 -8.01 8.66 -14.36
CA GLN A 16 -8.48 8.64 -15.76
C GLN A 16 -9.60 7.63 -15.98
N GLN A 17 -9.56 6.49 -15.29
CA GLN A 17 -10.60 5.47 -15.31
C GLN A 17 -11.78 5.76 -14.37
N GLY A 18 -11.80 6.92 -13.70
CA GLY A 18 -12.88 7.30 -12.78
C GLY A 18 -12.98 6.45 -11.52
N LYS A 19 -11.88 5.79 -11.12
CA LYS A 19 -11.82 5.02 -9.87
C LYS A 19 -11.58 5.95 -8.69
N THR A 20 -11.92 5.50 -7.49
CA THR A 20 -11.60 6.22 -6.25
C THR A 20 -10.20 5.84 -5.77
N CYS A 21 -9.37 6.82 -5.45
CA CYS A 21 -8.01 6.62 -4.99
C CYS A 21 -7.88 6.96 -3.49
N PHE A 22 -7.24 6.08 -2.73
CA PHE A 22 -6.85 6.33 -1.34
C PHE A 22 -5.35 6.11 -1.17
N ILE A 23 -4.71 6.95 -0.36
CA ILE A 23 -3.28 6.89 -0.05
C ILE A 23 -3.05 6.68 1.45
N PRO A 24 -1.91 6.08 1.87
CA PRO A 24 -1.64 5.87 3.28
C PRO A 24 -1.36 7.18 4.01
N ARG A 25 -1.97 7.35 5.19
CA ARG A 25 -1.62 8.35 6.20
C ARG A 25 -1.15 7.64 7.46
N TYR A 26 0.13 7.80 7.80
CA TYR A 26 0.75 7.14 8.94
C TYR A 26 0.60 7.98 10.22
N GLN A 27 0.30 7.31 11.35
CA GLN A 27 0.39 7.90 12.69
C GLN A 27 1.66 7.39 13.39
N PHE A 28 2.73 8.17 13.34
CA PHE A 28 4.08 7.74 13.73
C PHE A 28 4.25 7.37 15.22
N GLN A 29 3.33 7.82 16.09
CA GLN A 29 3.33 7.49 17.52
C GLN A 29 2.82 6.07 17.79
N SER A 30 2.26 5.39 16.79
CA SER A 30 1.72 4.03 16.89
C SER A 30 2.06 3.20 15.63
N ASN A 31 1.49 2.01 15.49
CA ASN A 31 1.50 1.23 14.23
C ASN A 31 0.19 1.44 13.44
N HIS A 32 -0.52 2.54 13.68
CA HIS A 32 -1.77 2.87 13.04
C HIS A 32 -1.56 3.61 11.71
N MET A 33 -2.28 3.18 10.68
CA MET A 33 -2.31 3.78 9.36
C MET A 33 -3.75 3.75 8.87
N ASP A 34 -4.20 4.83 8.24
CA ASP A 34 -5.47 4.87 7.50
C ASP A 34 -5.20 5.11 6.02
N MET A 35 -6.12 4.65 5.18
CA MET A 35 -6.14 4.99 3.76
C MET A 35 -7.12 6.15 3.57
N VAL A 36 -6.59 7.31 3.20
CA VAL A 36 -7.35 8.57 3.07
C VAL A 36 -7.50 8.97 1.61
N LYS A 37 -8.67 9.50 1.26
CA LYS A 37 -9.04 9.78 -0.12
C LYS A 37 -8.21 10.91 -0.71
N LEU A 38 -7.71 10.66 -1.91
CA LEU A 38 -7.04 11.64 -2.75
C LEU A 38 -8.07 12.23 -3.74
N ALA A 39 -8.07 13.54 -3.91
CA ALA A 39 -9.01 14.28 -4.73
C ALA A 39 -8.58 14.36 -6.20
N SER A 40 -7.28 14.41 -6.48
CA SER A 40 -6.73 14.35 -7.84
C SER A 40 -5.29 13.83 -7.86
N PRO A 41 -4.75 13.41 -9.01
CA PRO A 41 -3.34 13.02 -9.13
C PRO A 41 -2.38 14.14 -8.73
N GLU A 42 -2.70 15.40 -9.06
CA GLU A 42 -1.84 16.55 -8.82
C GLU A 42 -1.76 16.92 -7.34
N GLU A 43 -2.82 16.62 -6.57
CA GLU A 43 -2.89 16.91 -5.15
C GLU A 43 -1.72 16.28 -4.40
N ILE A 44 -1.30 15.07 -4.76
CA ILE A 44 -0.26 14.33 -4.02
C ILE A 44 1.03 15.15 -3.86
N PHE A 45 1.42 15.90 -4.89
CA PHE A 45 2.65 16.70 -4.90
C PHE A 45 2.54 17.98 -4.07
N SER A 46 1.31 18.42 -3.79
CA SER A 46 1.03 19.56 -2.92
C SER A 46 0.99 19.21 -1.43
N LEU A 47 0.85 17.91 -1.10
CA LEU A 47 0.78 17.45 0.28
C LEU A 47 2.12 17.63 1.01
N PRO A 48 2.11 17.88 2.32
CA PRO A 48 3.33 17.92 3.11
C PRO A 48 4.03 16.56 3.09
N LYS A 49 5.34 16.59 3.32
CA LYS A 49 6.15 15.38 3.42
C LYS A 49 6.41 15.00 4.85
N THR A 50 6.37 13.70 5.11
CA THR A 50 6.80 13.10 6.38
C THR A 50 8.33 13.11 6.54
N SER A 51 8.82 12.68 7.70
CA SER A 51 10.25 12.43 7.93
C SER A 51 10.85 11.34 7.03
N TRP A 52 10.00 10.51 6.38
CA TRP A 52 10.41 9.53 5.38
C TRP A 52 10.32 10.05 3.94
N ASN A 53 10.10 11.36 3.75
CA ASN A 53 9.99 12.01 2.45
C ASN A 53 8.81 11.48 1.60
N ILE A 54 7.76 10.93 2.24
CA ILE A 54 6.50 10.53 1.62
C ILE A 54 5.46 11.64 1.78
N HIS A 55 4.72 11.93 0.71
CA HIS A 55 3.56 12.82 0.72
C HIS A 55 2.37 12.19 1.45
N GLN A 56 1.82 12.89 2.44
CA GLN A 56 0.54 12.54 3.08
C GLN A 56 -0.18 13.79 3.58
N PRO A 57 -1.52 13.77 3.76
CA PRO A 57 -2.25 14.86 4.39
C PRO A 57 -1.76 15.17 5.80
N GLY A 58 -1.97 16.41 6.26
CA GLY A 58 -1.60 16.83 7.62
C GLY A 58 -2.35 16.03 8.70
N GLU A 59 -1.79 15.96 9.91
CA GLU A 59 -2.41 15.24 11.03
C GLU A 59 -3.80 15.82 11.39
N ASP A 60 -3.92 17.15 11.37
CA ASP A 60 -5.17 17.87 11.69
C ASP A 60 -6.16 17.95 10.52
N GLU A 61 -5.79 17.38 9.37
CA GLU A 61 -6.59 17.49 8.15
C GLU A 61 -7.66 16.39 8.11
N VAL A 62 -8.93 16.79 8.11
CA VAL A 62 -10.05 15.85 8.01
C VAL A 62 -10.15 15.32 6.59
N ARG A 63 -10.06 13.99 6.44
CA ARG A 63 -10.13 13.29 5.16
C ARG A 63 -11.11 12.13 5.25
N GLU A 64 -11.71 11.80 4.11
CA GLU A 64 -12.54 10.60 3.97
C GLU A 64 -11.64 9.35 4.06
N GLU A 65 -11.94 8.45 5.01
CA GLU A 65 -11.20 7.21 5.21
C GLU A 65 -11.87 6.04 4.50
N ALA A 66 -11.11 5.20 3.81
CA ALA A 66 -11.67 4.11 3.01
C ALA A 66 -12.57 3.17 3.82
N LEU A 67 -12.16 2.82 5.05
CA LEU A 67 -12.94 1.94 5.94
C LEU A 67 -14.24 2.57 6.44
N SER A 68 -14.35 3.91 6.41
CA SER A 68 -15.57 4.62 6.76
C SER A 68 -16.57 4.74 5.60
N THR A 69 -16.13 4.52 4.36
CA THR A 69 -16.94 4.73 3.15
C THR A 69 -17.11 3.47 2.28
N GLY A 70 -17.05 2.29 2.90
CA GLY A 70 -17.38 1.02 2.26
C GLY A 70 -16.20 0.12 1.97
N GLY A 71 -14.97 0.63 2.14
CA GLY A 71 -13.76 -0.15 2.11
C GLY A 71 -12.90 0.00 0.85
N LEU A 72 -12.14 -1.05 0.53
CA LEU A 72 -11.22 -1.07 -0.61
C LEU A 72 -11.42 -2.36 -1.39
N ASP A 73 -11.49 -2.26 -2.72
CA ASP A 73 -11.53 -3.43 -3.59
C ASP A 73 -10.13 -4.01 -3.83
N LEU A 74 -9.13 -3.13 -3.93
CA LEU A 74 -7.74 -3.48 -4.23
C LEU A 74 -6.77 -2.62 -3.39
N ILE A 75 -5.67 -3.23 -2.94
CA ILE A 75 -4.57 -2.53 -2.27
C ILE A 75 -3.25 -2.88 -2.95
N PHE A 76 -2.51 -1.86 -3.38
CA PHE A 76 -1.12 -2.01 -3.79
C PHE A 76 -0.22 -2.08 -2.54
N MET A 77 0.55 -3.16 -2.45
CA MET A 77 1.30 -3.53 -1.25
C MET A 77 2.80 -3.23 -1.43
N PRO A 78 3.37 -2.24 -0.73
CA PRO A 78 4.81 -2.01 -0.72
C PRO A 78 5.53 -2.99 0.23
N GLY A 79 6.81 -3.20 -0.02
CA GLY A 79 7.66 -4.10 0.77
C GLY A 79 9.11 -4.02 0.34
N LEU A 80 10.00 -4.49 1.21
CA LEU A 80 11.43 -4.64 0.94
C LEU A 80 11.75 -5.94 0.22
N GLY A 81 10.90 -6.96 0.38
CA GLY A 81 11.07 -8.25 -0.27
C GLY A 81 9.79 -9.06 -0.27
N PHE A 82 9.67 -9.94 -1.26
CA PHE A 82 8.52 -10.82 -1.46
C PHE A 82 8.99 -12.20 -1.89
N ASP A 83 8.26 -13.26 -1.57
CA ASP A 83 8.50 -14.58 -2.17
C ASP A 83 7.30 -15.04 -3.03
N LYS A 84 7.52 -16.15 -3.75
CA LYS A 84 6.52 -16.73 -4.66
C LYS A 84 5.29 -17.30 -3.94
N GLN A 85 5.29 -17.37 -2.61
CA GLN A 85 4.15 -17.81 -1.81
C GLN A 85 3.31 -16.62 -1.29
N GLY A 86 3.65 -15.40 -1.71
CA GLY A 86 2.98 -14.16 -1.29
C GLY A 86 3.43 -13.67 0.08
N ASN A 87 4.48 -14.25 0.68
CA ASN A 87 5.04 -13.70 1.91
C ASN A 87 5.73 -12.35 1.61
N ARG A 88 5.65 -11.42 2.56
CA ARG A 88 6.10 -10.04 2.38
C ARG A 88 6.96 -9.58 3.56
N LEU A 89 8.13 -9.05 3.25
CA LEU A 89 9.00 -8.37 4.21
C LEU A 89 8.72 -6.87 4.19
N GLY A 90 8.06 -6.36 5.21
CA GLY A 90 7.85 -4.91 5.40
C GLY A 90 9.07 -4.19 5.99
N ARG A 91 8.91 -2.91 6.34
CA ARG A 91 9.94 -2.09 7.01
C ARG A 91 9.99 -2.27 8.55
N GLY A 92 9.36 -3.33 9.07
CA GLY A 92 9.41 -3.71 10.49
C GLY A 92 8.40 -3.04 11.43
N ARG A 93 7.56 -2.11 10.95
CA ARG A 93 6.53 -1.44 11.78
C ARG A 93 5.15 -2.10 11.76
N GLY A 94 4.91 -3.04 10.84
CA GLY A 94 3.64 -3.79 10.76
C GLY A 94 2.39 -2.97 10.39
N TYR A 95 2.53 -1.76 9.83
CA TYR A 95 1.37 -0.91 9.45
C TYR A 95 0.41 -1.62 8.49
N TYR A 96 0.93 -2.23 7.44
CA TYR A 96 0.11 -2.92 6.44
C TYR A 96 -0.53 -4.18 7.01
N ASP A 97 0.16 -4.94 7.85
CA ASP A 97 -0.37 -6.14 8.49
C ASP A 97 -1.51 -5.79 9.46
N ALA A 98 -1.34 -4.72 10.25
CA ALA A 98 -2.38 -4.17 11.11
C ALA A 98 -3.58 -3.64 10.30
N TYR A 99 -3.33 -2.96 9.19
CA TYR A 99 -4.37 -2.42 8.33
C TYR A 99 -5.19 -3.52 7.64
N LEU A 100 -4.54 -4.57 7.11
CA LEU A 100 -5.23 -5.70 6.50
C LEU A 100 -6.10 -6.46 7.52
N LYS A 101 -5.65 -6.59 8.77
CA LYS A 101 -6.49 -7.14 9.86
C LYS A 101 -7.73 -6.29 10.11
N ARG A 102 -7.60 -4.94 10.07
CA ARG A 102 -8.75 -4.03 10.17
C ARG A 102 -9.71 -4.19 8.98
N CYS A 103 -9.20 -4.29 7.75
CA CYS A 103 -10.04 -4.55 6.58
C CYS A 103 -10.85 -5.85 6.76
N ALA A 104 -10.20 -6.94 7.19
CA ALA A 104 -10.88 -8.23 7.40
C ALA A 104 -11.96 -8.18 8.51
N GLN A 105 -11.85 -7.25 9.46
CA GLN A 105 -12.82 -7.09 10.54
C GLN A 105 -13.97 -6.12 10.19
N GLN A 106 -13.70 -5.12 9.36
CA GLN A 106 -14.61 -3.99 9.13
C GLN A 106 -15.25 -3.99 7.75
N GLN A 107 -14.71 -4.74 6.78
CA GLN A 107 -15.26 -4.87 5.43
C GLN A 107 -15.85 -6.26 5.23
N HIS A 108 -16.92 -6.35 4.43
CA HIS A 108 -17.56 -7.64 4.15
C HIS A 108 -16.69 -8.54 3.27
N THR A 109 -16.01 -7.93 2.30
CA THR A 109 -15.11 -8.61 1.36
C THR A 109 -13.69 -8.13 1.64
N ARG A 110 -12.74 -9.06 1.75
CA ARG A 110 -11.32 -8.70 1.89
C ARG A 110 -10.82 -8.06 0.59
N PRO A 111 -10.06 -6.96 0.65
CA PRO A 111 -9.44 -6.37 -0.55
C PRO A 111 -8.50 -7.36 -1.22
N TYR A 112 -8.45 -7.33 -2.56
CA TYR A 112 -7.40 -8.02 -3.30
C TYR A 112 -6.08 -7.28 -3.12
N THR A 113 -5.00 -7.99 -2.86
CA THR A 113 -3.70 -7.40 -2.52
C THR A 113 -2.65 -7.71 -3.57
N VAL A 114 -2.11 -6.66 -4.19
CA VAL A 114 -1.12 -6.76 -5.28
C VAL A 114 0.16 -6.08 -4.85
N ALA A 115 1.23 -6.84 -4.71
CA ALA A 115 2.57 -6.30 -4.50
C ALA A 115 3.19 -5.89 -5.85
N LEU A 116 3.78 -4.71 -5.89
CA LEU A 116 4.62 -4.26 -7.01
C LEU A 116 6.07 -4.34 -6.55
N ALA A 117 6.87 -5.17 -7.21
CA ALA A 117 8.22 -5.47 -6.79
C ALA A 117 9.21 -5.35 -7.94
N PHE A 118 10.41 -4.84 -7.65
CA PHE A 118 11.57 -5.06 -8.50
C PHE A 118 11.96 -6.54 -8.46
N LYS A 119 12.59 -7.06 -9.52
CA LYS A 119 13.08 -8.46 -9.53
C LYS A 119 14.08 -8.72 -8.40
N GLU A 120 14.86 -7.71 -8.01
CA GLU A 120 15.82 -7.75 -6.91
C GLU A 120 15.15 -7.93 -5.53
N GLN A 121 13.84 -7.63 -5.43
CA GLN A 121 13.06 -7.80 -4.22
C GLN A 121 12.43 -9.20 -4.13
N ILE A 122 12.59 -10.05 -5.15
CA ILE A 122 12.08 -11.43 -5.13
C ILE A 122 13.07 -12.36 -4.43
N CYS A 123 12.67 -12.84 -3.28
CA CYS A 123 13.43 -13.72 -2.41
C CYS A 123 13.04 -15.20 -2.63
N LEU A 124 13.96 -16.11 -2.32
CA LEU A 124 13.64 -17.55 -2.29
C LEU A 124 12.63 -17.88 -1.19
N GLN A 125 12.80 -17.26 -0.03
CA GLN A 125 11.92 -17.39 1.12
C GLN A 125 12.00 -16.13 1.95
N VAL A 126 10.84 -15.57 2.30
CA VAL A 126 10.76 -14.50 3.28
C VAL A 126 10.50 -15.12 4.67
N PRO A 127 11.28 -14.76 5.71
CA PRO A 127 10.96 -15.17 7.07
C PRO A 127 9.67 -14.47 7.51
N VAL A 128 8.71 -15.24 8.02
CA VAL A 128 7.40 -14.75 8.47
C VAL A 128 7.07 -15.27 9.86
N ASP A 129 6.24 -14.53 10.56
CA ASP A 129 5.58 -14.94 11.80
C ASP A 129 4.06 -15.15 11.61
N GLU A 130 3.36 -15.51 12.68
CA GLU A 130 1.90 -15.78 12.65
C GLU A 130 1.06 -14.50 12.44
N ASN A 131 1.65 -13.32 12.61
CA ASN A 131 0.99 -12.05 12.49
C ASN A 131 1.15 -11.40 11.10
N ASP A 132 2.09 -11.88 10.30
CA ASP A 132 2.37 -11.41 8.94
C ASP A 132 1.24 -11.78 7.98
N MET A 133 0.82 -10.80 7.18
CA MET A 133 -0.25 -10.98 6.20
C MET A 133 0.34 -11.21 4.81
N LYS A 134 -0.03 -12.33 4.19
CA LYS A 134 0.31 -12.63 2.80
C LYS A 134 -0.39 -11.68 1.83
N VAL A 135 0.25 -11.44 0.69
CA VAL A 135 -0.38 -10.81 -0.47
C VAL A 135 -0.96 -11.88 -1.40
N ASP A 136 -1.94 -11.50 -2.20
CA ASP A 136 -2.58 -12.40 -3.17
C ASP A 136 -1.72 -12.58 -4.42
N GLU A 137 -1.06 -11.51 -4.84
CA GLU A 137 -0.28 -11.48 -6.08
C GLU A 137 0.97 -10.62 -5.93
N VAL A 138 2.07 -11.04 -6.57
CA VAL A 138 3.32 -10.30 -6.64
C VAL A 138 3.66 -10.09 -8.12
N LEU A 139 3.61 -8.85 -8.57
CA LEU A 139 3.99 -8.43 -9.90
C LEU A 139 5.43 -7.93 -9.90
N TYR A 140 6.24 -8.47 -10.81
CA TYR A 140 7.61 -8.06 -11.05
C TYR A 140 8.00 -8.32 -12.51
N GLU A 141 9.04 -7.64 -13.00
CA GLU A 141 9.55 -7.87 -14.35
C GLU A 141 10.12 -9.29 -14.47
N ASP A 142 9.52 -10.11 -15.34
CA ASP A 142 10.06 -11.42 -15.68
C ASP A 142 11.09 -11.29 -16.80
N SER A 143 12.34 -11.65 -16.51
CA SER A 143 13.43 -11.64 -17.49
C SER A 143 13.31 -12.75 -18.56
N SER A 144 12.23 -13.55 -18.54
CA SER A 144 11.97 -14.59 -19.54
C SER A 144 11.14 -14.15 -20.75
N ALA A 145 10.76 -12.87 -20.85
CA ALA A 145 10.23 -12.32 -22.09
C ALA A 145 11.34 -12.28 -23.17
N SER A 146 11.33 -13.31 -24.02
CA SER A 146 12.11 -13.41 -25.27
C SER A 146 11.24 -13.06 -26.46
#